data_AF-A0A5C5ZDF8-F1
#
_entry.id   AF-A0A5C5ZDF8-F1
#
_cell.length_a   1.000
_cell.length_b   1.000
_cell.length_c   1.000
_cell.angle_alpha   90.00
_cell.angle_beta   90.00
_cell.angle_gamma   90.00
#
_symmetry.space_group_name_H-M   'P 1'
#
loop_
_entity.id
_entity.type
_entity.pdbx_description
1 polymer ?
#
loop_
_entity_poly.entity_id
_entity_poly.type
_entity_poly.pdbx_seq_one_letter_code
_entity_poly.pdbx_strand_id
1 'polypeptide(L)'
;MTRRREKRKAAKPSNQNVMPDGAVVADRSRQVPNNSYDLPPRFYVDIEFKCSDCGIKEVWTGKQQKWFYEVAKGSLYKTAKRCGVCRNRIKAAKDLQREQMAKADAAKNATKKG
;
A
#
# COMPACT_ATOMS: atom_id res chain seq x y z
N MET A 1 -54.82 6.58 22.43
CA MET A 1 -53.77 7.46 23.00
C MET A 1 -52.49 6.61 23.02
N THR A 2 -51.38 6.87 22.34
CA THR A 2 -50.68 8.13 22.01
C THR A 2 -49.93 8.04 20.67
N ARG A 3 -50.06 9.09 19.86
CA ARG A 3 -49.22 9.44 18.71
C ARG A 3 -47.74 9.51 19.10
N ARG A 4 -46.83 8.94 18.30
CA ARG A 4 -45.42 9.42 18.23
C ARG A 4 -44.77 8.99 16.91
N ARG A 5 -45.09 9.72 15.84
CA ARG A 5 -44.28 10.81 15.25
C ARG A 5 -43.09 10.29 14.45
N GLU A 6 -43.35 10.22 13.15
CA GLU A 6 -42.37 10.21 12.06
C GLU A 6 -41.16 11.10 12.37
N LYS A 7 -39.96 10.56 12.16
CA LYS A 7 -38.78 11.37 11.88
C LYS A 7 -38.14 10.84 10.62
N ARG A 8 -38.66 11.32 9.47
CA ARG A 8 -37.92 11.43 8.23
C ARG A 8 -36.62 12.18 8.53
N LYS A 9 -35.50 11.48 8.69
CA LYS A 9 -34.18 12.11 8.61
C LYS A 9 -33.84 12.16 7.12
N ALA A 10 -33.99 13.35 6.53
CA ALA A 10 -33.44 13.64 5.23
C ALA A 10 -31.95 13.27 5.24
N ALA A 11 -31.60 12.24 4.46
CA ALA A 11 -30.22 11.88 4.22
C ALA A 11 -29.55 13.08 3.56
N LYS A 12 -28.50 13.62 4.18
CA LYS A 12 -27.66 14.65 3.57
C LYS A 12 -27.13 14.08 2.24
N PRO A 13 -27.24 14.79 1.10
CA PRO A 13 -26.59 14.34 -0.12
C PRO A 13 -25.08 14.32 0.14
N SER A 14 -24.50 13.12 0.18
CA SER A 14 -23.08 12.92 0.30
C SER A 14 -22.45 13.40 -1.00
N ASN A 15 -21.87 14.60 -0.97
CA ASN A 15 -21.06 15.15 -2.06
C ASN A 15 -19.73 14.36 -2.17
N GLN A 16 -19.81 13.06 -2.44
CA GLN A 16 -18.69 12.11 -2.49
C GLN A 16 -18.09 11.96 -3.90
N ASN A 17 -18.46 12.85 -4.84
CA ASN A 17 -18.07 12.74 -6.24
C ASN A 17 -17.04 13.78 -6.68
N VAL A 18 -16.52 14.60 -5.76
CA VAL A 18 -15.50 15.58 -6.08
C VAL A 18 -14.13 14.94 -5.83
N MET A 19 -13.40 14.66 -6.91
CA MET A 19 -12.00 14.30 -6.81
C MET A 19 -11.22 15.48 -6.22
N PRO A 20 -10.45 15.29 -5.13
CA PRO A 20 -9.61 16.34 -4.60
C PRO A 20 -8.50 16.70 -5.59
N ASP A 21 -8.09 17.97 -5.57
CA ASP A 21 -7.03 18.46 -6.46
C ASP A 21 -5.72 17.70 -6.20
N GLY A 22 -5.02 17.33 -7.28
CA GLY A 22 -3.83 16.47 -7.22
C GLY A 22 -4.07 14.98 -6.96
N ALA A 23 -5.32 14.52 -6.83
CA ALA A 23 -5.62 13.09 -6.64
C ALA A 23 -5.40 12.28 -7.93
N VAL A 24 -4.93 11.04 -7.77
CA VAL A 24 -4.67 10.10 -8.87
C VAL A 24 -5.83 9.11 -8.99
N VAL A 25 -6.46 9.03 -10.17
CA VAL A 25 -7.54 8.06 -10.44
C VAL A 25 -7.06 6.62 -10.27
N ALA A 26 -7.80 5.83 -9.50
CA ALA A 26 -7.55 4.42 -9.30
C ALA A 26 -8.25 3.55 -10.36
N ASP A 27 -7.54 2.57 -10.89
CA ASP A 27 -8.12 1.52 -11.72
C ASP A 27 -8.49 0.31 -10.85
N ARG A 28 -9.77 0.23 -10.49
CA ARG A 28 -10.31 -0.84 -9.63
C ARG A 28 -10.21 -2.22 -10.25
N SER A 29 -10.15 -2.33 -11.58
CA SER A 29 -9.99 -3.63 -12.25
C SER A 29 -8.59 -4.22 -12.05
N ARG A 30 -7.60 -3.38 -11.72
CA ARG A 30 -6.22 -3.77 -11.48
C ARG A 30 -5.89 -3.98 -10.00
N GLN A 31 -6.77 -3.58 -9.09
CA GLN A 31 -6.54 -3.79 -7.66
C GLN A 31 -6.69 -5.28 -7.31
N VAL A 32 -5.93 -5.73 -6.31
CA VAL A 32 -6.07 -7.10 -5.80
C VAL A 32 -7.46 -7.26 -5.18
N PRO A 33 -8.23 -8.32 -5.50
CA PRO A 33 -9.50 -8.58 -4.85
C PRO A 33 -9.33 -8.63 -3.33
N ASN A 34 -10.04 -7.78 -2.60
CA ASN A 34 -10.13 -7.87 -1.15
C ASN A 34 -11.47 -8.54 -0.78
N ASN A 35 -11.45 -9.44 0.19
CA ASN A 35 -12.69 -10.03 0.73
C ASN A 35 -13.27 -9.17 1.85
N SER A 36 -13.07 -7.84 1.78
CA SER A 36 -13.62 -6.93 2.77
C SER A 36 -14.91 -6.33 2.25
N TYR A 37 -15.75 -5.93 3.20
CA TYR A 37 -16.97 -5.18 2.93
C TYR A 37 -16.69 -3.73 2.50
N ASP A 38 -15.44 -3.27 2.53
CA ASP A 38 -15.06 -1.93 2.08
C ASP A 38 -14.97 -1.82 0.56
N LEU A 39 -15.56 -0.75 0.02
CA LEU A 39 -15.41 -0.42 -1.39
C LEU A 39 -13.96 -0.03 -1.69
N PRO A 40 -13.37 -0.56 -2.77
CA PRO A 40 -12.02 -0.18 -3.17
C PRO A 40 -11.92 1.33 -3.44
N PRO A 41 -10.76 1.97 -3.14
CA PRO A 41 -10.59 3.40 -3.33
C PRO A 41 -10.74 3.77 -4.80
N ARG A 42 -11.44 4.89 -5.07
CA ARG A 42 -11.66 5.45 -6.42
C ARG A 42 -10.52 6.37 -6.87
N PHE A 43 -9.79 6.94 -5.92
CA PHE A 43 -8.65 7.81 -6.17
C PHE A 43 -7.65 7.67 -5.01
N TYR A 44 -6.40 8.01 -5.29
CA TYR A 44 -5.31 8.07 -4.31
C TYR A 44 -4.91 9.52 -4.09
N VAL A 45 -4.65 9.89 -2.85
CA VAL A 45 -4.22 11.24 -2.44
C VAL A 45 -2.86 11.16 -1.78
N ASP A 46 -2.07 12.21 -1.87
CA ASP A 46 -0.77 12.26 -1.19
C ASP A 46 -0.95 12.13 0.33
N ILE A 47 -0.25 11.17 0.94
CA ILE A 47 -0.35 10.88 2.37
C ILE A 47 1.02 11.05 3.01
N GLU A 48 1.14 12.00 3.94
CA GLU A 48 2.34 12.12 4.76
C GLU A 48 2.48 10.93 5.71
N PHE A 49 3.69 10.41 5.84
CA PHE A 49 4.01 9.38 6.82
C PHE A 49 5.40 9.60 7.43
N LYS A 50 5.58 9.08 8.63
CA LYS A 50 6.88 9.04 9.31
C LYS A 50 7.50 7.67 9.10
N CYS A 51 8.74 7.62 8.61
CA CYS A 51 9.45 6.36 8.44
C CYS A 51 9.66 5.67 9.80
N SER A 52 9.31 4.39 9.90
CA SER A 52 9.48 3.59 11.12
C SER A 52 10.93 3.39 11.53
N ASP A 53 11.86 3.44 10.57
CA ASP A 53 13.26 3.05 10.82
C ASP A 53 14.13 4.28 11.10
N CYS A 54 14.05 5.33 10.27
CA CYS A 54 14.87 6.54 10.42
C CYS A 54 14.10 7.77 10.93
N GLY A 55 12.78 7.70 11.07
CA GLY A 55 11.96 8.79 11.60
C GLY A 55 11.74 9.98 10.67
N ILE A 56 12.30 10.00 9.45
CA ILE A 56 12.07 11.08 8.50
C ILE A 56 10.61 11.13 8.06
N LYS A 57 10.08 12.34 7.84
CA LYS A 57 8.77 12.55 7.22
C LYS A 57 8.92 12.48 5.70
N GLU A 58 8.08 11.71 5.04
CA GLU A 58 8.01 11.61 3.58
C GLU A 58 6.55 11.57 3.15
N VAL A 59 6.29 11.96 1.90
CA VAL A 59 4.96 11.91 1.30
C VAL A 59 4.84 10.63 0.47
N TRP A 60 3.86 9.80 0.80
CA TRP A 60 3.46 8.68 -0.04
C TRP A 60 2.51 9.18 -1.12
N THR A 61 3.04 9.42 -2.31
CA THR A 61 2.27 10.09 -3.35
C THR A 61 1.18 9.21 -3.93
N GLY A 62 0.12 9.81 -4.47
CA GLY A 62 -0.95 9.08 -5.16
C GLY A 62 -0.42 8.23 -6.32
N LYS A 63 0.67 8.69 -6.97
CA LYS A 63 1.36 7.91 -8.03
C LYS A 63 2.05 6.66 -7.46
N GLN A 64 2.73 6.79 -6.32
CA GLN A 64 3.36 5.66 -5.63
C GLN A 64 2.32 4.65 -5.12
N GLN A 65 1.18 5.14 -4.63
CA GLN A 65 0.04 4.31 -4.23
C GLN A 65 -0.52 3.54 -5.42
N LYS A 66 -0.78 4.22 -6.54
CA LYS A 66 -1.26 3.58 -7.78
C LYS A 66 -0.36 2.44 -8.23
N TRP A 67 0.94 2.68 -8.31
CA TRP A 67 1.90 1.63 -8.63
C TRP A 67 1.86 0.47 -7.62
N PHE A 68 1.83 0.78 -6.32
CA PHE A 68 1.83 -0.24 -5.27
C PHE A 68 0.60 -1.16 -5.32
N TYR A 69 -0.59 -0.58 -5.45
CA TYR A 69 -1.84 -1.36 -5.43
C TYR A 69 -2.15 -2.05 -6.76
N GLU A 70 -1.85 -1.40 -7.90
CA GLU A 70 -2.27 -1.90 -9.21
C GLU A 70 -1.19 -2.72 -9.94
N VAL A 71 0.09 -2.37 -9.76
CA VAL A 71 1.21 -3.02 -10.44
C VAL A 71 1.91 -4.03 -9.52
N ALA A 72 2.33 -3.58 -8.35
CA ALA A 72 2.99 -4.45 -7.37
C ALA A 72 2.03 -5.39 -6.63
N LYS A 73 0.71 -5.25 -6.87
CA LYS A 73 -0.36 -6.04 -6.25
C LYS A 73 -0.28 -6.05 -4.72
N GLY A 74 0.08 -4.91 -4.14
CA GLY A 74 0.04 -4.69 -2.71
C GLY A 74 -1.38 -4.74 -2.17
N SER A 75 -1.53 -5.21 -0.93
CA SER A 75 -2.83 -5.20 -0.24
C SER A 75 -3.29 -3.76 0.02
N LEU A 76 -4.56 -3.47 -0.28
CA LEU A 76 -5.21 -2.17 -0.06
C LEU A 76 -5.13 -1.69 1.40
N TYR A 77 -4.95 -2.60 2.37
CA TYR A 77 -4.79 -2.29 3.79
C TYR A 77 -3.37 -1.90 4.21
N LYS A 78 -2.40 -2.00 3.29
CA LYS A 78 -1.02 -1.64 3.57
C LYS A 78 -0.78 -0.20 3.13
N THR A 79 -0.12 0.54 4.01
CA THR A 79 0.36 1.90 3.75
C THR A 79 1.87 1.95 3.72
N ALA A 80 2.44 3.05 3.19
CA ALA A 80 3.87 3.28 3.28
C ALA A 80 4.30 3.44 4.76
N LYS A 81 5.25 2.60 5.18
CA LYS A 81 5.85 2.65 6.53
C LYS A 81 7.30 3.09 6.52
N ARG A 82 7.98 2.99 5.38
CA ARG A 82 9.41 3.22 5.24
C ARG A 82 9.71 4.15 4.08
N CYS A 83 10.67 5.04 4.29
CA CYS A 83 11.14 5.94 3.26
C CYS A 83 11.82 5.18 2.11
N GLY A 84 11.97 5.83 0.96
CA GLY A 84 12.68 5.26 -0.19
C GLY A 84 14.10 4.78 0.17
N VAL A 85 14.82 5.55 0.97
CA VAL A 85 16.19 5.23 1.41
C VAL A 85 16.22 3.95 2.26
N CYS A 86 15.37 3.84 3.28
CA CYS A 86 15.34 2.65 4.14
C CYS A 86 14.84 1.41 3.39
N ARG A 87 13.90 1.56 2.43
CA ARG A 87 13.51 0.45 1.55
C ARG A 87 14.68 -0.06 0.71
N ASN A 88 15.49 0.83 0.14
CA ASN A 88 16.66 0.45 -0.65
C ASN A 88 17.75 -0.23 0.20
N ARG A 89 17.99 0.24 1.42
CA ARG A 89 18.92 -0.41 2.36
C ARG A 89 18.50 -1.85 2.67
N ILE A 90 17.22 -2.07 2.99
CA ILE A 90 16.70 -3.41 3.26
C ILE A 90 16.80 -4.29 2.01
N LYS A 91 16.52 -3.75 0.83
CA LYS A 91 16.66 -4.49 -0.43
C LYS A 91 18.10 -4.93 -0.64
N ALA A 92 19.07 -4.02 -0.52
CA ALA A 92 20.49 -4.34 -0.66
C ALA A 92 20.97 -5.40 0.35
N ALA A 93 20.53 -5.31 1.61
CA ALA A 93 20.87 -6.31 2.63
C ALA A 93 20.33 -7.71 2.29
N LYS A 94 19.09 -7.79 1.77
CA LYS A 94 18.51 -9.06 1.31
C LYS A 94 19.21 -9.61 0.08
N ASP A 95 19.59 -8.74 -0.84
CA ASP A 95 20.30 -9.13 -2.06
C ASP A 95 21.66 -9.75 -1.70
N LEU A 96 22.42 -9.09 -0.81
CA LEU A 96 23.69 -9.62 -0.28
C LEU A 96 23.50 -10.97 0.44
N GLN A 97 22.47 -11.09 1.28
CA GLN A 97 22.18 -12.34 1.98
C GLN A 97 21.92 -13.49 0.99
N ARG A 98 21.14 -13.24 -0.08
CA ARG A 98 20.88 -14.25 -1.11
C ARG A 98 22.15 -14.66 -1.85
N GLU A 99 23.03 -13.70 -2.18
CA GLU A 99 24.31 -13.99 -2.81
C GLU A 99 25.22 -14.84 -1.92
N GLN A 100 25.28 -14.54 -0.63
CA GLN A 100 26.05 -15.33 0.34
C GLN A 100 25.50 -16.76 0.47
N MET A 101 24.18 -16.92 0.54
CA MET A 101 23.53 -18.24 0.56
C MET A 101 23.84 -19.04 -0.71
N ALA A 102 23.72 -18.42 -1.89
CA ALA A 102 24.04 -19.07 -3.16
C ALA A 102 25.51 -19.53 -3.25
N LYS A 103 26.45 -18.69 -2.77
CA LYS A 103 27.88 -19.05 -2.69
C LYS A 103 28.12 -20.22 -1.73
N ALA A 104 27.47 -20.21 -0.57
CA ALA A 104 27.58 -21.30 0.40
C ALA A 104 27.02 -22.62 -0.15
N ASP A 105 25.89 -22.58 -0.83
CA ASP A 105 25.29 -23.76 -1.46
C ASP A 105 26.17 -24.29 -2.61
N ALA A 106 26.76 -23.40 -3.41
CA ALA A 106 27.73 -23.78 -4.45
C ALA A 106 28.98 -24.45 -3.85
N ALA A 107 29.53 -23.90 -2.76
CA ALA A 107 30.68 -24.47 -2.08
C ALA A 107 30.38 -25.87 -1.51
N LYS A 108 29.23 -26.05 -0.86
CA LYS A 108 28.78 -27.37 -0.34
C LYS A 108 28.62 -28.41 -1.46
N ASN A 109 28.06 -27.99 -2.59
CA ASN A 109 27.88 -28.87 -3.76
C ASN A 109 29.23 -29.28 -4.38
N ALA A 110 30.23 -28.40 -4.36
CA ALA A 110 31.58 -28.73 -4.83
C ALA A 110 32.27 -29.76 -3.92
N THR A 111 32.16 -29.60 -2.59
CA THR A 111 32.75 -30.54 -1.62
C THR A 111 32.10 -31.93 -1.59
N LYS A 112 30.87 -32.07 -2.11
CA LYS A 112 30.15 -33.36 -2.19
C LYS A 112 30.49 -34.16 -3.45
N LYS A 113 31.10 -33.52 -4.46
CA LYS A 113 31.43 -34.14 -5.75
C LYS A 113 32.90 -34.57 -5.88
N GLY A 114 33.76 -34.15 -4.96
CA GLY A 114 35.14 -34.65 -4.80
C GLY A 114 35.20 -35.68 -3.69
#